data_AF-A0A2V7HWB9-F1
#
_entry.id   AF-A0A2V7HWB9-F1
#
_cell.length_a   1.000
_cell.length_b   1.000
_cell.length_c   1.000
_cell.angle_alpha   90.00
_cell.angle_beta   90.00
_cell.angle_gamma   90.00
#
_symmetry.space_group_name_H-M   'P 1'
#
loop_
_entity.id
_entity.type
_entity.pdbx_description
1 polymer ?
#
loop_
_entity_poly.entity_id
_entity_poly.type
_entity_poly.pdbx_seq_one_letter_code
_entity_poly.pdbx_strand_id
1 'polypeptide(L)' 'QRHALTEALAPIMTGLVTLSDPEKAYVERIQWGEFQPELVVEDEPELLERVRRHPMLLWKAENGRKRRRPDRAGG' A
#
# COMPACT_ATOMS: atom_id res chain seq x y z
N GLN A 1 -16.98 -19.39 27.24
CA GLN A 1 -15.51 -19.15 27.11
C GLN A 1 -15.09 -18.77 25.69
N ARG A 2 -15.35 -19.58 24.64
CA ARG A 2 -14.99 -19.22 23.24
C ARG A 2 -15.52 -17.87 22.77
N HIS A 3 -16.79 -17.56 23.02
CA HIS A 3 -17.40 -16.29 22.60
C HIS A 3 -16.72 -15.07 23.25
N ALA A 4 -16.43 -15.14 24.55
CA ALA A 4 -15.71 -14.09 25.27
C ALA A 4 -14.28 -13.88 24.73
N LEU A 5 -13.60 -14.96 24.30
CA LEU A 5 -12.29 -14.85 23.66
C LEU A 5 -12.39 -14.19 22.28
N THR A 6 -13.40 -14.53 21.49
CA THR A 6 -13.66 -13.90 20.19
C THR A 6 -13.95 -12.42 20.32
N GLU A 7 -14.83 -12.03 21.25
CA GLU A 7 -15.12 -10.61 21.51
C GLU A 7 -13.88 -9.83 21.96
N ALA A 8 -13.02 -10.43 22.78
CA ALA A 8 -11.78 -9.80 23.23
C ALA A 8 -10.74 -9.65 22.11
N LEU A 9 -10.67 -10.60 21.17
CA LEU A 9 -9.69 -10.59 20.08
C LEU A 9 -10.19 -9.86 18.83
N ALA A 10 -11.51 -9.72 18.64
CA ALA A 10 -12.10 -9.04 17.49
C ALA A 10 -11.48 -7.67 17.18
N PRO A 11 -11.34 -6.72 18.13
CA PRO A 11 -10.75 -5.42 17.83
C PRO A 11 -9.27 -5.48 17.41
N ILE A 12 -8.51 -6.42 18.00
CA ILE A 12 -7.10 -6.64 17.64
C ILE A 12 -7.02 -7.16 16.20
N MET A 13 -7.83 -8.17 15.88
CA MET A 13 -7.92 -8.72 14.53
C MET A 13 -8.39 -7.69 13.52
N THR A 14 -9.38 -6.86 13.87
CA THR A 14 -9.84 -5.76 13.03
C THR A 14 -8.69 -4.81 12.71
N GLY A 15 -7.93 -4.37 13.71
CA GLY A 15 -6.77 -3.49 13.48
C GLY A 15 -5.70 -4.11 12.57
N LEU A 16 -5.53 -5.44 12.59
CA LEU A 16 -4.57 -6.14 11.74
C LEU A 16 -5.07 -6.39 10.30
N VAL A 17 -6.38 -6.50 10.10
CA VAL A 17 -6.96 -6.85 8.79
C VAL A 17 -7.53 -5.64 8.04
N THR A 18 -7.67 -4.49 8.70
CA THR A 18 -8.12 -3.25 8.06
C THR A 18 -6.94 -2.33 7.79
N LEU A 19 -6.85 -1.85 6.56
CA LEU A 19 -5.92 -0.78 6.22
C LEU A 19 -6.35 0.51 6.92
N SER A 20 -5.38 1.20 7.50
CA SER A 20 -5.47 2.60 7.90
C SER A 20 -5.64 3.50 6.68
N ASP A 21 -6.02 4.76 6.89
CA ASP A 21 -6.22 5.71 5.80
C ASP A 21 -4.94 6.03 4.99
N PRO A 22 -3.75 6.17 5.62
CA PRO A 22 -2.49 6.30 4.88
C PRO A 22 -2.18 5.07 4.01
N GLU A 23 -2.44 3.86 4.51
CA GLU A 23 -2.24 2.62 3.75
C GLU A 23 -3.18 2.51 2.56
N LYS A 24 -4.46 2.87 2.73
CA LYS A 24 -5.42 2.96 1.61
C LYS A 24 -4.92 3.93 0.55
N ALA A 25 -4.50 5.13 0.97
CA ALA A 25 -3.99 6.15 0.06
C ALA A 25 -2.75 5.66 -0.70
N TYR A 26 -1.84 4.94 -0.05
CA TYR A 26 -0.68 4.34 -0.72
C TYR A 26 -1.09 3.31 -1.77
N VAL A 27 -2.03 2.41 -1.44
CA VAL A 27 -2.54 1.39 -2.36
C VAL A 27 -3.20 2.02 -3.58
N GLU A 28 -4.00 3.08 -3.40
CA GLU A 28 -4.64 3.79 -4.49
C GLU A 28 -3.62 4.53 -5.38
N ARG A 29 -2.61 5.17 -4.79
CA ARG A 29 -1.61 5.95 -5.55
C ARG A 29 -0.68 5.06 -6.38
N ILE A 30 -0.18 3.97 -5.79
CA ILE A 30 0.76 3.08 -6.47
C ILE A 30 0.14 2.40 -7.70
N GLN A 31 -1.19 2.20 -7.70
CA GLN A 31 -1.91 1.64 -8.85
C GLN A 31 -1.86 2.55 -10.09
N TRP A 32 -1.69 3.86 -9.87
CA TRP A 32 -1.52 4.88 -10.92
C TRP A 32 -0.05 5.23 -11.17
N GLY A 33 0.85 4.58 -10.45
CA GLY A 33 2.29 4.79 -10.57
C GLY A 33 2.85 5.97 -9.76
N GLU A 34 2.04 6.48 -8.83
CA GLU A 34 2.49 7.42 -7.80
C GLU A 34 3.11 6.61 -6.65
N PHE A 35 4.44 6.59 -6.59
CA PHE A 35 5.18 5.87 -5.56
C PHE A 35 5.51 6.80 -4.39
N GLN A 36 4.75 6.66 -3.30
CA GLN A 36 4.90 7.47 -2.07
C GLN A 36 4.99 6.55 -0.84
N PRO A 37 6.12 5.82 -0.68
CA PRO A 37 6.30 4.90 0.45
C PRO A 37 6.24 5.60 1.82
N GLU A 38 6.45 6.91 1.88
CA GLU A 38 6.35 7.73 3.09
C GLU A 38 4.99 7.58 3.79
N LEU A 39 3.92 7.26 3.04
CA LEU A 39 2.58 7.05 3.61
C LEU A 39 2.46 5.81 4.51
N VAL A 40 3.40 4.86 4.43
CA VAL A 40 3.30 3.58 5.15
C VAL A 40 4.56 3.22 5.94
N VAL A 41 5.63 4.00 5.83
CA VAL A 41 6.89 3.80 6.56
C VAL A 41 7.46 5.11 7.10
N GLU A 42 6.59 6.06 7.48
CA GLU A 42 7.02 7.37 7.99
C GLU A 42 7.90 7.28 9.25
N ASP A 43 7.58 6.34 10.15
CA ASP A 43 8.27 6.17 11.43
C ASP A 43 9.57 5.37 11.34
N GLU A 44 9.91 4.83 10.15
CA GLU A 44 11.09 3.98 9.94
C GLU A 44 11.97 4.51 8.80
N PRO A 45 12.83 5.52 9.06
CA PRO A 45 13.62 6.16 8.01
C PRO A 45 14.59 5.20 7.31
N GLU A 46 15.17 4.24 8.03
CA GLU A 46 16.04 3.21 7.45
C GLU A 46 15.28 2.27 6.50
N LEU A 47 14.03 1.94 6.85
CA LEU A 47 13.16 1.12 6.00
C LEU A 47 12.73 1.92 4.77
N LEU A 48 12.36 3.19 4.93
CA LEU A 48 11.99 4.08 3.85
C LEU A 48 13.08 4.16 2.77
N GLU A 49 14.35 4.30 3.16
CA GLU A 49 15.46 4.32 2.20
C GLU A 49 15.61 3.02 1.42
N ARG A 50 15.36 1.87 2.05
CA ARG A 50 15.39 0.56 1.39
C ARG A 50 14.21 0.39 0.45
N VAL A 51 13.00 0.78 0.90
CA VAL A 51 11.76 0.67 0.16
C VAL A 51 11.80 1.53 -1.11
N ARG A 52 12.29 2.78 -1.01
CA ARG A 52 12.45 3.70 -2.15
C ARG A 52 13.28 3.11 -3.30
N ARG A 53 14.24 2.24 -2.97
CA ARG A 53 15.17 1.63 -3.94
C ARG A 53 14.77 0.19 -4.29
N HIS A 54 13.64 -0.31 -3.77
CA HIS A 54 13.26 -1.71 -3.94
C HIS A 54 12.80 -1.99 -5.38
N PRO A 55 13.50 -2.85 -6.15
CA PRO A 55 13.26 -3.02 -7.59
C PRO A 55 11.81 -3.40 -7.93
N MET A 56 11.18 -4.26 -7.12
CA MET A 56 9.79 -4.67 -7.35
C MET A 56 8.80 -3.51 -7.20
N LEU A 57 8.98 -2.65 -6.20
CA LEU A 57 8.07 -1.54 -5.95
C LEU A 57 8.19 -0.47 -7.05
N LEU A 58 9.42 -0.22 -7.49
CA LEU A 58 9.69 0.61 -8.66
C LEU A 58 9.04 0.06 -9.93
N TRP A 59 9.15 -1.25 -10.17
CA TRP A 59 8.48 -1.93 -11.28
C TRP A 59 6.94 -1.83 -11.20
N LYS A 60 6.35 -2.00 -10.00
CA LYS A 60 4.90 -1.88 -9.79
C LYS A 60 4.41 -0.47 -10.11
N ALA A 61 5.11 0.55 -9.61
CA ALA A 61 4.78 1.94 -9.90
C ALA A 61 4.91 2.23 -11.40
N GLU A 62 5.97 1.75 -12.05
CA GLU A 62 6.14 1.91 -13.50
C GLU A 62 5.00 1.28 -14.30
N ASN A 63 4.52 0.11 -13.90
CA ASN A 63 3.35 -0.51 -14.52
C ASN A 63 2.07 0.30 -14.31
N GLY A 64 1.89 0.90 -13.13
CA GLY A 64 0.78 1.82 -12.86
C GLY A 64 0.79 3.01 -13.83
N ARG A 65 1.96 3.61 -14.08
CA ARG A 65 2.10 4.71 -15.06
C ARG A 65 1.73 4.30 -16.47
N LYS A 66 2.13 3.10 -16.90
CA LYS A 66 1.78 2.54 -18.21
C LYS A 66 0.27 2.32 -18.35
N ARG A 67 -0.41 1.86 -17.29
CA ARG A 67 -1.87 1.72 -17.27
C ARG A 67 -2.61 3.06 -17.28
N ARG A 68 -2.02 4.10 -16.70
CA ARG A 68 -2.56 5.47 -16.72
C ARG A 68 -2.50 6.10 -18.11
N ARG A 69 -1.57 5.69 -18.98
CA ARG A 69 -1.53 6.15 -20.37
C ARG A 69 -2.61 5.42 -21.18
N PRO A 70 -3.62 6.13 -21.73
CA PRO A 70 -4.58 5.52 -22.64
C PRO A 70 -3.95 5.40 -24.03
N ASP A 71 -3.05 4.44 -24.25
CA ASP A 71 -2.60 4.08 -25.60
C ASP A 71 -3.21 2.75 -26.03
N ARG A 72 -4.52 2.84 -26.34
CA ARG A 72 -5.10 2.38 -27.61
C ARG A 72 -6.26 3.30 -27.99
N ALA A 73 -5.94 4.56 -28.25
CA ALA A 73 -6.75 5.41 -29.11
C ALA A 73 -5.84 5.85 -30.27
N GLY A 74 -5.97 5.20 -31.44
CA GLY A 74 -5.32 5.62 -32.68
C GLY A 74 -4.19 4.68 -33.15
N GLY A 75 -4.47 3.91 -34.20
CA GLY A 75 -3.59 2.99 -34.90
C GLY A 75 -4.41 2.03 -35.75
#